data_AF-A0A1L3EYI2-F1
#
_entry.id   AF-A0A1L3EYI2-F1
#
_cell.length_a   1.000
_cell.length_b   1.000
_cell.length_c   1.000
_cell.angle_alpha   90.00
_cell.angle_beta   90.00
_cell.angle_gamma   90.00
#
_symmetry.space_group_name_H-M   'P 1'
#
loop_
_entity.id
_entity.type
_entity.pdbx_description
1 polymer ?
#
loop_
_entity_poly.entity_id
_entity_poly.type
_entity_poly.pdbx_seq_one_letter_code
_entity_poly.pdbx_strand_id
1 'polypeptide(L)'
;MGNVVEFLARVGQDAALRHASAEQMAAELEAAGLAPELSAEIHAGNAGGLRFLLGQGVYFASLMPDGPERDNEEEDDRQDDDEDEDGDEKLSLSSESHTRL
;
A
#
# COMPACT_ATOMS: atom_id res chain seq x y z
N MET A 1 -4.46 9.50 24.96
CA MET A 1 -3.93 8.32 24.24
C MET A 1 -5.00 7.27 23.96
N GLY A 2 -5.89 6.93 24.91
CA GLY A 2 -6.96 5.95 24.68
C GLY A 2 -7.91 6.31 23.51
N ASN A 3 -8.40 7.55 23.45
CA ASN A 3 -9.36 7.93 22.40
C ASN A 3 -8.80 7.93 20.97
N VAL A 4 -7.50 8.20 20.79
CA VAL A 4 -6.86 8.22 19.47
C VAL A 4 -6.76 6.82 18.90
N VAL A 5 -6.28 5.87 19.71
CA VAL A 5 -6.11 4.48 19.28
C VAL A 5 -7.48 3.84 19.04
N GLU A 6 -8.46 4.09 19.90
CA GLU A 6 -9.84 3.62 19.71
C GLU A 6 -10.48 4.22 18.45
N PHE A 7 -10.28 5.51 18.19
CA PHE A 7 -10.75 6.15 16.97
C PHE A 7 -10.11 5.54 15.72
N LEU A 8 -8.79 5.41 15.68
CA LEU A 8 -8.08 4.82 14.54
C LEU A 8 -8.43 3.35 14.34
N ALA A 9 -8.64 2.59 15.41
CA ALA A 9 -9.14 1.23 15.34
C ALA A 9 -10.54 1.19 14.72
N ARG A 10 -11.45 2.09 15.12
CA ARG A 10 -12.78 2.22 14.53
C ARG A 10 -12.71 2.57 13.05
N VAL A 11 -11.86 3.51 12.64
CA VAL A 11 -11.62 3.85 11.21
C VAL A 11 -11.08 2.63 10.43
N GLY A 12 -10.28 1.78 11.08
CA GLY A 12 -9.80 0.54 10.47
C GLY A 12 -10.88 -0.52 10.24
N GLN A 13 -11.89 -0.56 11.10
CA GLN A 13 -12.99 -1.54 11.07
C GLN A 13 -14.21 -1.06 10.27
N ASP A 14 -14.45 0.25 10.22
CA ASP A 14 -15.61 0.84 9.57
C ASP A 14 -15.25 1.39 8.17
N ALA A 15 -15.74 0.68 7.14
CA ALA A 15 -15.53 1.06 5.75
C ALA A 15 -16.19 2.40 5.39
N ALA A 16 -17.26 2.80 6.07
CA ALA A 16 -17.91 4.09 5.83
C ALA A 16 -17.03 5.25 6.30
N LEU A 17 -16.35 5.10 7.44
CA LEU A 17 -15.39 6.09 7.94
C LEU A 17 -14.17 6.22 7.02
N ARG A 18 -13.76 5.13 6.37
CA ARG A 18 -12.65 5.15 5.40
C ARG A 18 -12.95 5.96 4.14
N HIS A 19 -14.23 6.11 3.79
CA HIS A 19 -14.69 6.87 2.62
C HIS A 19 -15.52 8.11 3.00
N ALA A 20 -15.52 8.48 4.29
CA ALA A 20 -16.25 9.63 4.77
C ALA A 20 -15.73 10.92 4.15
N SER A 21 -16.63 11.88 3.93
CA SER A 21 -16.21 13.23 3.52
C SER A 21 -15.36 13.89 4.61
N ALA A 22 -14.61 14.92 4.25
CA ALA A 22 -13.82 15.71 5.19
C ALA A 22 -14.67 16.25 6.35
N GLU A 23 -15.90 16.70 6.07
CA GLU A 23 -16.84 17.22 7.07
C GLU A 23 -17.35 16.13 8.01
N GLN A 24 -17.66 14.94 7.47
CA GLN A 24 -18.05 13.79 8.27
C GLN A 24 -16.91 13.32 9.16
N MET A 25 -15.68 13.28 8.64
CA MET A 25 -14.50 12.94 9.43
C MET A 25 -14.25 13.96 10.55
N ALA A 26 -14.43 15.25 10.28
CA ALA A 26 -14.29 16.30 11.31
C ALA A 26 -15.31 16.13 12.45
N ALA A 27 -16.58 15.86 12.13
CA ALA A 27 -17.63 15.61 13.11
C ALA A 27 -17.31 14.37 13.98
N GLU A 28 -16.79 13.31 13.37
CA GLU A 28 -16.41 12.09 14.07
C GLU A 28 -15.17 12.28 14.97
N LEU A 29 -14.22 13.12 14.55
CA LEU A 29 -13.06 13.50 15.36
C LEU A 29 -13.48 14.34 16.57
N GLU A 30 -14.43 15.26 16.40
CA GLU A 30 -15.01 16.05 17.48
C GLU A 30 -15.80 15.18 18.47
N ALA A 31 -16.63 14.27 17.96
CA ALA A 31 -17.39 13.32 18.77
C ALA A 31 -16.47 12.38 19.57
N ALA A 32 -15.29 12.05 19.04
CA ALA A 32 -14.26 11.27 19.74
C ALA A 32 -13.50 12.07 20.82
N GLY A 33 -13.77 13.38 20.96
CA GLY A 33 -13.13 14.26 21.95
C GLY A 33 -11.63 14.40 21.73
N LEU A 34 -11.17 14.32 20.47
CA LEU A 34 -9.76 14.45 20.13
C LEU A 34 -9.31 15.90 20.27
N ALA A 35 -8.07 16.09 20.74
CA ALA A 35 -7.47 17.42 20.82
C ALA A 35 -7.46 18.06 19.42
N PRO A 36 -7.75 19.37 19.31
CA PRO A 36 -7.89 20.04 18.02
C PRO A 36 -6.62 19.96 17.17
N GLU A 37 -5.44 20.00 17.80
CA GLU A 37 -4.15 19.82 17.12
C GLU A 37 -4.05 18.43 16.47
N LEU A 38 -4.49 17.39 17.17
CA LEU A 38 -4.44 16.02 16.68
C LEU A 38 -5.44 15.78 15.55
N SER A 39 -6.65 16.34 15.69
CA SER A 39 -7.67 16.31 14.64
C SER A 39 -7.19 16.99 13.36
N ALA A 40 -6.45 18.11 13.47
CA ALA A 40 -5.87 18.80 12.33
C ALA A 40 -4.81 17.95 11.61
N GLU A 41 -3.91 17.29 12.34
CA GLU A 41 -2.89 16.41 11.74
C GLU A 41 -3.52 15.17 11.07
N ILE A 42 -4.57 14.60 11.67
CA ILE A 42 -5.34 13.48 11.07
C ILE A 42 -6.01 13.94 9.78
N HIS A 43 -6.67 15.10 9.79
CA HIS A 43 -7.34 15.65 8.61
C HIS A 43 -6.35 16.02 7.49
N ALA A 44 -5.15 16.47 7.84
CA ALA A 44 -4.09 16.77 6.89
C ALA A 44 -3.37 15.52 6.35
N GLY A 45 -3.64 14.33 6.89
CA GLY A 45 -2.90 13.11 6.57
C GLY A 45 -1.41 13.20 6.94
N ASN A 46 -1.05 14.13 7.83
CA ASN A 46 0.34 14.40 8.18
C ASN A 46 0.82 13.42 9.25
N ALA A 47 1.30 12.27 8.79
CA ALA A 47 1.85 11.24 9.67
C ALA A 47 3.03 11.72 10.52
N GLY A 48 3.81 12.70 10.05
CA GLY A 48 4.94 13.26 10.81
C GLY A 48 4.49 14.11 12.00
N GLY A 49 3.55 15.02 11.77
CA GLY A 49 2.94 15.84 12.82
C GLY A 49 2.20 14.99 13.84
N LEU A 50 1.46 13.97 13.38
CA LEU A 50 0.77 13.04 14.28
C LEU A 50 1.75 12.27 15.19
N ARG A 51 2.87 11.77 14.65
CA ARG A 51 3.91 11.11 15.45
C ARG A 51 4.51 12.05 16.50
N PHE A 52 4.80 13.29 16.11
CA PHE A 52 5.32 14.30 17.03
C PHE A 52 4.35 14.56 18.19
N LEU A 53 3.06 14.77 17.92
CA LEU A 53 2.03 14.98 18.94
C LEU A 53 1.83 13.76 19.84
N LEU A 54 2.03 12.56 19.31
CA LEU A 54 1.97 11.31 20.08
C LEU A 54 3.26 11.00 20.86
N GLY A 55 4.26 11.89 20.82
CA GLY A 55 5.55 11.69 21.49
C GLY A 55 6.40 10.59 20.86
N GLN A 56 6.07 10.17 19.63
CA GLN A 56 6.87 9.21 18.87
C GLN A 56 8.07 9.93 18.25
N GLY A 57 9.26 9.56 18.71
CA GLY A 57 10.52 10.03 18.13
C GLY A 57 10.79 9.45 16.74
N VAL A 58 11.90 9.89 16.14
CA VAL A 58 12.39 9.31 14.88
C VAL A 58 12.81 7.87 15.13
N TYR A 59 12.09 6.92 14.55
CA TYR A 59 12.48 5.51 14.53
C TYR A 59 13.40 5.26 13.34
N PHE A 60 14.66 4.95 13.61
CA PHE A 60 15.56 4.40 12.60
C PHE A 60 15.39 2.88 12.60
N ALA A 61 14.77 2.34 11.55
CA ALA A 61 14.82 0.90 11.29
C ALA A 61 16.06 0.63 10.44
N SER A 62 17.15 0.18 11.08
CA SER A 62 18.25 -0.42 10.33
C SER A 62 17.88 -1.87 10.08
N LEU A 63 17.59 -2.22 8.82
CA LEU A 63 17.56 -3.61 8.38
C LEU A 63 19.01 -4.09 8.32
N MET A 64 19.60 -4.41 9.48
CA MET A 64 20.83 -5.18 9.49
C MET A 64 20.49 -6.57 8.96
N PRO A 65 21.22 -7.10 7.96
CA PRO A 65 21.07 -8.49 7.58
C PRO A 65 21.29 -9.38 8.82
N ASP A 66 20.48 -10.43 8.96
CA ASP A 66 20.58 -11.41 10.03
C ASP A 66 21.86 -12.26 9.82
N GLY A 67 23.00 -11.73 10.25
CA GLY A 67 24.29 -12.44 10.23
C GLY A 67 25.27 -11.97 9.15
N PRO A 68 26.50 -12.54 9.15
CA PRO A 68 27.52 -12.17 8.18
C PRO A 68 27.07 -12.48 6.75
N GLU A 69 27.35 -11.57 5.81
CA GLU A 69 27.20 -11.83 4.37
C GLU A 69 27.89 -13.16 4.04
N ARG A 70 27.11 -14.13 3.55
CA ARG A 70 27.68 -15.33 2.97
C ARG A 70 28.37 -14.91 1.68
N ASP A 71 29.66 -15.22 1.57
CA ASP A 71 30.44 -15.07 0.35
C ASP A 71 29.73 -15.88 -0.74
N ASN A 72 29.25 -15.18 -1.77
CA ASN A 72 28.56 -15.80 -2.90
C ASN A 72 29.66 -16.44 -3.76
N GLU A 73 30.08 -17.65 -3.40
CA GLU A 73 30.92 -18.47 -4.28
C GLU A 73 30.10 -18.77 -5.54
N GLU A 74 30.57 -18.24 -6.66
CA GLU A 74 30.00 -18.36 -8.00
C GLU A 74 29.70 -19.85 -8.35
N GLU A 75 28.43 -20.22 -8.43
CA GLU A 75 28.02 -21.50 -9.03
C GLU A 75 28.03 -21.36 -10.56
N ASP A 76 29.20 -21.65 -11.11
CA ASP A 76 29.50 -22.39 -12.35
C ASP A 76 28.34 -22.64 -13.33
N ASP A 77 28.49 -22.02 -14.51
CA ASP A 77 27.73 -22.22 -15.75
C ASP A 77 27.37 -23.69 -16.02
N ARG A 78 26.07 -24.01 -16.01
CA ARG A 78 25.53 -25.14 -16.78
C ARG A 78 24.33 -24.72 -17.60
N GLN A 79 24.68 -24.34 -18.81
CA GLN A 79 23.88 -24.24 -20.02
C GLN A 79 23.03 -25.51 -20.21
N ASP A 80 21.71 -25.36 -20.19
CA ASP A 80 20.79 -26.31 -20.81
C ASP A 80 19.49 -25.57 -21.12
N ASP A 81 19.38 -25.05 -22.34
CA ASP A 81 18.13 -24.54 -22.91
C ASP A 81 18.06 -25.05 -24.35
N ASP A 82 17.71 -26.34 -24.47
CA ASP A 82 17.22 -26.93 -25.72
C ASP A 82 15.83 -26.33 -25.99
N GLU A 83 15.81 -25.27 -26.81
CA GLU A 83 14.61 -24.52 -27.21
C GLU A 83 13.58 -25.41 -27.91
N ASP A 84 12.33 -25.23 -27.47
CA ASP A 84 11.11 -25.97 -27.80
C ASP A 84 10.75 -26.03 -29.31
N GLU A 85 10.26 -27.20 -29.71
CA GLU A 85 9.64 -27.50 -31.01
C GLU A 85 8.32 -26.72 -31.23
N ASP A 86 8.26 -26.06 -32.40
CA ASP A 86 7.12 -25.72 -33.26
C ASP A 86 5.66 -25.94 -32.78
N GLY A 87 4.85 -24.88 -32.89
CA GLY A 87 3.39 -24.95 -32.71
C GLY A 87 2.62 -23.71 -33.17
N ASP A 88 2.72 -23.38 -34.47
CA ASP A 88 1.98 -22.32 -35.15
C ASP A 88 0.49 -22.71 -35.33
N GLU A 89 -0.44 -22.02 -34.66
CA GLU A 89 -1.84 -21.94 -35.13
C GLU A 89 -2.46 -20.55 -34.93
N LYS A 90 -2.08 -19.63 -35.81
CA LYS A 90 -2.95 -18.49 -36.16
C LYS A 90 -4.15 -18.99 -36.95
N LEU A 91 -5.38 -18.82 -36.44
CA LEU A 91 -6.52 -18.49 -37.29
C LEU A 91 -7.47 -17.50 -36.59
N SER A 92 -7.29 -16.24 -36.98
CA SER A 92 -8.16 -15.12 -36.66
C SER A 92 -9.58 -15.32 -37.19
N LEU A 93 -10.54 -15.35 -36.28
CA LEU A 93 -11.94 -15.05 -36.57
C LEU A 93 -12.09 -13.53 -36.75
N SER A 94 -12.25 -13.07 -37.99
CA SER A 94 -13.16 -11.95 -38.24
C SER A 94 -13.65 -12.00 -39.69
N SER A 95 -14.87 -12.52 -39.84
CA SER A 95 -15.66 -12.39 -41.05
C SER A 95 -16.34 -11.03 -41.00
N GLU A 96 -15.92 -10.08 -41.84
CA GLU A 96 -16.76 -8.94 -42.19
C GLU A 96 -16.63 -8.66 -43.69
N SER A 97 -17.65 -9.17 -44.38
CA SER A 97 -18.08 -8.86 -45.73
C SER A 97 -18.10 -7.34 -46.02
N HIS A 98 -17.63 -6.92 -47.19
CA HIS A 98 -18.41 -6.06 -48.08
C HIS A 98 -17.91 -6.13 -49.54
N THR A 99 -18.88 -6.34 -50.42
CA THR A 99 -18.79 -6.63 -51.84
C THR A 99 -18.61 -5.35 -52.66
N ARG A 100 -17.76 -5.44 -53.70
CA ARG A 100 -17.56 -4.46 -54.79
C ARG A 100 -18.86 -4.07 -55.49
N LEU A 101 -18.94 -2.80 -55.89
CA LEU A 101 -19.30 -2.40 -57.25
C LEU A 101 -18.50 -1.16 -57.64
#